data_AF-A0A0V0J9U2-F1
#
_entry.id   AF-A0A0V0J9U2-F1
#
_cell.length_a   1.000
_cell.length_b   1.000
_cell.length_c   1.000
_cell.angle_alpha   90.00
_cell.angle_beta   90.00
_cell.angle_gamma   90.00
#
_symmetry.space_group_name_H-M   'P 1'
#
loop_
_entity.id
_entity.type
_entity.pdbx_description
1 polymer ?
#
loop_
_entity_poly.entity_id
_entity_poly.type
_entity_poly.pdbx_seq_one_letter_code
_entity_poly.pdbx_strand_id
1 'polypeptide(L)'
;EIISDIAVNSLRDNPYFSAGAGLFGVGIGMTVLRKFGQLSSLVIRRNFTLTLEIASHDTSYPWVLHWLASKARSANGSRFKQAAGQHLSVETNVVRTDAGRIRAAFNFIPSTGVHYIFHQGRVLRVERTRSQQTLQGASTAPFESVTLTTLGRDTNIFNTLLEEARSAAVMKDEGWTVIYKAFGSEWRQFGYPRPRRPLHSVVLDKGLAEAISFDIKEFIGIMRVLIFTIFSYMLCYGVLSYKINRPASDL
;
A
#
# COMPACT_ATOMS: atom_id res chain seq x y z
N GLU A 1 -20.19 -16.78 61.91
CA GLU A 1 -21.63 -16.76 61.57
C GLU A 1 -22.41 -15.80 62.48
N ILE A 2 -22.39 -15.95 63.81
CA ILE A 2 -23.15 -15.05 64.71
C ILE A 2 -22.72 -13.56 64.62
N ILE A 3 -21.43 -13.28 64.45
CA ILE A 3 -20.91 -11.89 64.39
C ILE A 3 -21.23 -11.20 63.04
N SER A 4 -21.24 -11.95 61.94
CA SER A 4 -21.62 -11.40 60.62
C SER A 4 -23.11 -11.07 60.58
N ASP A 5 -23.94 -11.89 61.20
CA ASP A 5 -25.39 -11.70 61.21
C ASP A 5 -25.81 -10.53 62.10
N ILE A 6 -25.14 -10.32 63.24
CA ILE A 6 -25.36 -9.15 64.11
C ILE A 6 -24.90 -7.86 63.41
N ALA A 7 -23.74 -7.88 62.74
CA ALA A 7 -23.26 -6.73 61.99
C ALA A 7 -24.20 -6.37 60.82
N VAL A 8 -24.68 -7.36 60.08
CA VAL A 8 -25.60 -7.17 58.95
C VAL A 8 -26.97 -6.66 59.42
N ASN A 9 -27.47 -7.13 60.56
CA ASN A 9 -28.74 -6.68 61.12
C ASN A 9 -28.64 -5.26 61.71
N SER A 10 -27.58 -4.91 62.44
CA SER A 10 -27.38 -3.53 62.93
C SER A 10 -27.06 -2.51 61.82
N LEU A 11 -26.51 -2.95 60.68
CA LEU A 11 -26.26 -2.09 59.50
C LEU A 11 -27.53 -1.85 58.66
N ARG A 12 -28.51 -2.76 58.71
CA ARG A 12 -29.81 -2.61 58.02
C ARG A 12 -30.72 -1.58 58.67
N ASP A 13 -30.63 -1.40 59.98
CA ASP A 13 -31.51 -0.52 60.74
C ASP A 13 -31.11 0.97 60.65
N ASN A 14 -29.95 1.31 60.05
CA ASN A 14 -29.52 2.69 59.87
C ASN A 14 -29.53 3.13 58.39
N PRO A 15 -30.53 3.94 57.97
CA PRO A 15 -30.67 4.35 56.58
C PRO A 15 -29.48 5.16 56.05
N TYR A 16 -28.75 5.88 56.90
CA TYR A 16 -27.55 6.62 56.49
C TYR A 16 -26.36 5.70 56.19
N PHE A 17 -26.24 4.57 56.89
CA PHE A 17 -25.21 3.56 56.62
C PHE A 17 -25.50 2.75 55.35
N SER A 18 -26.78 2.48 55.07
CA SER A 18 -27.20 1.80 53.84
C SER A 18 -26.83 2.58 52.58
N ALA A 19 -26.90 3.92 52.62
CA ALA A 19 -26.49 4.80 51.53
C ALA A 19 -24.96 4.77 51.29
N GLY A 20 -24.15 4.74 52.35
CA GLY A 20 -22.69 4.64 52.27
C GLY A 20 -22.21 3.27 51.75
N ALA A 21 -22.84 2.19 52.20
CA ALA A 21 -22.57 0.83 51.73
C ALA A 21 -22.92 0.66 50.23
N GLY A 22 -24.01 1.27 49.78
CA GLY A 22 -24.38 1.30 48.35
C GLY A 22 -23.33 1.99 47.48
N LEU A 23 -22.83 3.15 47.91
CA LEU A 23 -21.81 3.91 47.18
C LEU A 23 -20.48 3.14 47.12
N PHE A 24 -20.09 2.47 48.20
CA PHE A 24 -18.90 1.62 48.25
C PHE A 24 -19.04 0.41 47.33
N GLY A 25 -20.20 -0.25 47.31
CA GLY A 25 -20.50 -1.36 46.40
C GLY A 25 -20.43 -0.94 44.93
N VAL A 26 -21.00 0.21 44.58
CA VAL A 26 -20.90 0.80 43.23
C VAL A 26 -19.44 1.14 42.90
N GLY A 27 -18.67 1.67 43.87
CA GLY A 27 -17.25 1.96 43.70
C GLY A 27 -16.41 0.71 43.40
N ILE A 28 -16.60 -0.37 44.16
CA ILE A 28 -15.95 -1.66 43.89
C ILE A 28 -16.36 -2.19 42.52
N GLY A 29 -17.66 -2.18 42.21
CA GLY A 29 -18.20 -2.64 40.92
C GLY A 29 -17.59 -1.89 39.72
N MET A 30 -17.55 -0.55 39.79
CA MET A 30 -16.93 0.32 38.78
C MET A 30 -15.44 -0.02 38.59
N THR A 31 -14.73 -0.30 39.69
CA THR A 31 -13.30 -0.61 39.66
C THR A 31 -13.02 -1.97 39.01
N VAL A 32 -13.83 -2.98 39.33
CA VAL A 32 -13.78 -4.31 38.70
C VAL A 32 -14.10 -4.21 37.21
N LEU A 33 -15.14 -3.47 36.84
CA LEU A 33 -15.52 -3.25 35.44
C LEU A 33 -14.42 -2.56 34.65
N ARG A 34 -13.76 -1.55 35.23
CA ARG A 34 -12.61 -0.88 34.60
C ARG A 34 -11.44 -1.84 34.38
N LYS A 35 -11.10 -2.67 35.36
CA LYS A 35 -10.03 -3.68 35.23
C LYS A 35 -10.38 -4.72 34.17
N PHE A 36 -11.63 -5.19 34.14
CA PHE A 36 -12.10 -6.13 33.14
C PHE A 36 -12.04 -5.53 31.72
N GLY A 37 -12.44 -4.27 31.56
CA GLY A 37 -12.32 -3.53 30.30
C GLY A 37 -10.87 -3.43 29.80
N GLN A 38 -9.94 -3.14 30.71
CA GLN A 38 -8.51 -3.10 30.38
C GLN A 38 -7.98 -4.48 29.95
N LEU A 39 -8.28 -5.54 30.72
CA LEU A 39 -7.83 -6.90 30.42
C LEU A 39 -8.42 -7.44 29.11
N SER A 40 -9.73 -7.26 28.91
CA SER A 40 -10.41 -7.66 27.67
C SER A 40 -9.81 -6.95 26.45
N SER A 41 -9.53 -5.65 26.54
CA SER A 41 -8.89 -4.92 25.43
C SER A 41 -7.50 -5.47 25.08
N LEU A 42 -6.73 -5.92 26.07
CA LEU A 42 -5.42 -6.53 25.87
C LEU A 42 -5.54 -7.91 25.22
N VAL A 43 -6.47 -8.75 25.70
CA VAL A 43 -6.72 -10.08 25.13
C VAL A 43 -7.20 -9.97 23.69
N ILE A 44 -8.09 -9.02 23.37
CA ILE A 44 -8.54 -8.76 22.01
C ILE A 44 -7.36 -8.37 21.12
N ARG A 45 -6.55 -7.39 21.56
CA ARG A 45 -5.36 -6.95 20.80
C ARG A 45 -4.34 -8.05 20.57
N ARG A 46 -4.19 -8.98 21.51
CA ARG A 46 -3.18 -10.06 21.43
C ARG A 46 -3.66 -11.27 20.63
N ASN A 47 -4.93 -11.68 20.77
CA ASN A 47 -5.40 -12.98 20.28
C ASN A 47 -6.42 -12.91 19.13
N PHE A 48 -6.99 -11.72 18.87
CA PHE A 48 -8.07 -11.54 17.89
C PHE A 48 -7.78 -10.46 16.85
N THR A 49 -6.52 -10.00 16.79
CA THR A 49 -6.09 -8.97 15.87
C THR A 49 -4.92 -9.47 15.05
N LEU A 50 -4.94 -9.17 13.76
CA LEU A 50 -3.83 -9.35 12.84
C LEU A 50 -3.24 -7.99 12.48
N THR A 51 -1.92 -7.90 12.47
CA THR A 51 -1.15 -6.69 12.15
C THR A 51 -0.14 -6.97 11.05
N LEU A 52 -0.11 -6.13 10.02
CA LEU A 52 0.91 -6.12 8.98
C LEU A 52 1.64 -4.77 9.03
N GLU A 53 2.97 -4.78 9.14
CA GLU A 53 3.80 -3.59 9.07
C GLU A 53 4.54 -3.55 7.74
N ILE A 54 4.51 -2.40 7.07
CA ILE A 54 5.20 -2.13 5.82
C ILE A 54 6.11 -0.92 6.03
N ALA A 55 7.41 -1.13 5.90
CA ALA A 55 8.43 -0.08 6.06
C ALA A 55 8.59 0.74 4.78
N SER A 56 9.02 2.00 4.91
CA SER A 56 9.23 2.91 3.77
C SER A 56 10.32 2.46 2.79
N HIS A 57 11.23 1.58 3.22
CA HIS A 57 12.27 1.02 2.35
C HIS A 57 11.73 -0.07 1.42
N ASP A 58 10.59 -0.68 1.75
CA ASP A 58 9.99 -1.71 0.93
C ASP A 58 9.35 -1.12 -0.34
N THR A 59 9.42 -1.86 -1.44
CA THR A 59 8.84 -1.48 -2.75
C THR A 59 7.32 -1.43 -2.69
N SER A 60 6.71 -2.23 -1.80
CA SER A 60 5.25 -2.31 -1.65
C SER A 60 4.63 -1.06 -0.98
N TYR A 61 5.43 -0.27 -0.26
CA TYR A 61 4.99 0.92 0.48
C TYR A 61 4.22 1.93 -0.39
N PRO A 62 4.78 2.46 -1.50
CA PRO A 62 4.07 3.40 -2.38
C PRO A 62 2.82 2.78 -3.01
N TRP A 63 2.84 1.48 -3.34
CA TRP A 63 1.68 0.79 -3.93
C TRP A 63 0.50 0.77 -2.97
N VAL A 64 0.77 0.43 -1.70
CA VAL A 64 -0.26 0.40 -0.66
C VAL A 64 -0.80 1.80 -0.36
N LEU A 65 0.04 2.84 -0.29
CA LEU A 65 -0.43 4.21 -0.10
C LEU A 65 -1.34 4.70 -1.23
N HIS A 66 -0.98 4.40 -2.48
CA HIS A 66 -1.82 4.75 -3.63
C HIS A 66 -3.13 3.96 -3.66
N TRP A 67 -3.10 2.68 -3.29
CA TRP A 67 -4.30 1.86 -3.15
C TRP A 67 -5.20 2.38 -2.02
N LEU A 68 -4.64 2.76 -0.86
CA LEU A 68 -5.39 3.39 0.22
C LEU A 68 -6.06 4.69 -0.23
N ALA A 69 -5.34 5.52 -0.98
CA ALA A 69 -5.87 6.75 -1.55
C ALA A 69 -7.01 6.50 -2.54
N SER A 70 -6.93 5.45 -3.36
CA SER A 70 -7.99 5.10 -4.31
C SER A 70 -9.24 4.56 -3.58
N LYS A 71 -9.06 3.73 -2.55
CA LYS A 71 -10.17 3.24 -1.71
C LYS A 71 -10.85 4.37 -0.93
N ALA A 72 -10.08 5.30 -0.36
CA ALA A 72 -10.61 6.48 0.31
C ALA A 72 -11.45 7.34 -0.63
N ARG A 73 -11.00 7.55 -1.88
CA ARG A 73 -11.79 8.25 -2.92
C ARG A 73 -13.06 7.51 -3.31
N SER A 74 -12.99 6.20 -3.47
CA SER A 74 -14.15 5.37 -3.82
C SER A 74 -15.22 5.32 -2.72
N ALA A 75 -14.85 5.62 -1.48
CA ALA A 75 -15.76 5.61 -0.33
C ALA A 75 -16.67 6.86 -0.23
N ASN A 76 -16.50 7.85 -1.13
CA ASN A 76 -17.18 9.15 -1.11
C ASN A 76 -18.72 9.13 -1.27
N GLY A 77 -19.35 7.95 -1.44
CA GLY A 77 -20.81 7.81 -1.53
C GLY A 77 -21.54 7.58 -0.20
N SER A 78 -20.86 7.20 0.89
CA SER A 78 -21.51 7.01 2.19
C SER A 78 -20.69 7.62 3.32
N ARG A 79 -21.31 8.50 4.13
CA ARG A 79 -20.70 9.15 5.31
C ARG A 79 -20.07 8.15 6.29
N PHE A 80 -20.59 6.92 6.36
CA PHE A 80 -20.07 5.86 7.21
C PHE A 80 -18.76 5.22 6.72
N LYS A 81 -18.40 5.37 5.43
CA LYS A 81 -17.16 4.82 4.85
C LYS A 81 -16.03 5.86 4.72
N GLN A 82 -16.28 7.12 5.11
CA GLN A 82 -15.35 8.25 5.01
C GLN A 82 -14.26 8.33 6.10
N ALA A 83 -14.17 7.34 7.00
CA ALA A 83 -13.22 7.36 8.11
C ALA A 83 -11.73 7.23 7.69
N ALA A 84 -11.47 7.06 6.39
CA ALA A 84 -10.14 6.88 5.82
C ALA A 84 -9.46 8.19 5.35
N GLY A 85 -10.15 9.34 5.41
CA GLY A 85 -9.80 10.50 4.58
C GLY A 85 -9.78 11.86 5.28
N GLN A 86 -9.76 11.92 6.61
CA GLN A 86 -9.82 13.24 7.29
C GLN A 86 -8.50 14.00 7.20
N HIS A 87 -7.35 13.32 7.23
CA HIS A 87 -6.03 13.95 7.13
C HIS A 87 -5.28 13.44 5.89
N LEU A 88 -4.86 14.37 5.03
CA LEU A 88 -4.24 14.09 3.74
C LEU A 88 -2.84 14.70 3.68
N SER A 89 -1.93 13.98 3.05
CA SER A 89 -0.62 14.48 2.64
C SER A 89 -0.54 14.50 1.11
N VAL A 90 0.28 15.40 0.57
CA VAL A 90 0.41 15.60 -0.87
C VAL A 90 1.69 14.97 -1.35
N GLU A 91 1.58 14.16 -2.39
CA GLU A 91 2.70 13.69 -3.18
C GLU A 91 2.70 14.44 -4.51
N THR A 92 3.73 15.27 -4.71
CA THR A 92 3.87 16.10 -5.90
C THR A 92 4.79 15.40 -6.89
N ASN A 93 4.22 14.98 -8.02
CA ASN A 93 4.98 14.47 -9.15
C ASN A 93 5.30 15.65 -10.08
N VAL A 94 6.53 16.18 -9.97
CA VAL A 94 7.02 17.28 -10.81
C VAL A 94 7.72 16.71 -12.03
N VAL A 95 7.10 16.86 -13.20
CA VAL A 95 7.69 16.54 -14.49
C VAL A 95 8.11 17.84 -15.15
N ARG A 96 9.41 18.12 -15.17
CA ARG A 96 9.99 19.18 -16.01
C ARG A 96 10.05 18.64 -17.42
N THR A 97 9.71 19.40 -18.45
CA THR A 97 9.82 19.01 -19.88
C THR A 97 11.09 19.61 -20.48
N ASP A 98 11.68 18.99 -21.51
CA ASP A 98 12.89 19.49 -22.18
C ASP A 98 12.71 20.89 -22.79
N ALA A 99 11.46 21.27 -23.10
CA ALA A 99 11.06 22.61 -23.52
C ALA A 99 10.94 23.63 -22.36
N GLY A 100 11.44 23.31 -21.17
CA GLY A 100 11.39 24.16 -19.97
C GLY A 100 10.03 24.25 -19.25
N ARG A 101 8.99 23.55 -19.73
CA ARG A 101 7.66 23.55 -19.09
C ARG A 101 7.63 22.66 -17.86
N ILE A 102 7.14 23.16 -16.73
CA ILE A 102 6.96 22.39 -15.50
C ILE A 102 5.50 21.94 -15.43
N ARG A 103 5.26 20.62 -15.42
CA ARG A 103 3.96 20.02 -15.13
C ARG A 103 4.04 19.35 -13.77
N ALA A 104 3.24 19.81 -12.82
CA ALA A 104 3.11 19.20 -11.51
C ALA A 104 1.75 18.48 -11.42
N ALA A 105 1.77 17.19 -11.08
CA ALA A 105 0.58 16.44 -10.72
C ALA A 105 0.56 16.24 -9.20
N PHE A 106 -0.55 16.57 -8.56
CA PHE A 106 -0.73 16.42 -7.12
C PHE A 106 -1.57 15.18 -6.83
N ASN A 107 -0.98 14.20 -6.15
CA ASN A 107 -1.67 13.03 -5.66
C ASN A 107 -1.91 13.16 -4.17
N PHE A 108 -3.16 13.01 -3.74
CA PHE A 108 -3.49 12.97 -2.31
C PHE A 108 -3.31 11.55 -1.78
N ILE A 109 -2.56 11.41 -0.69
CA ILE A 109 -2.31 10.17 0.04
C ILE A 109 -2.65 10.36 1.53
N PRO A 110 -3.01 9.30 2.28
CA PRO A 110 -3.30 9.42 3.71
C PRO A 110 -2.11 10.02 4.47
N SER A 111 -2.36 11.02 5.33
CA SER A 111 -1.30 11.62 6.15
C SER A 111 -0.78 10.65 7.22
N THR A 112 0.25 11.05 7.95
CA THR A 112 0.61 10.40 9.22
C THR A 112 -0.57 10.43 10.20
N GLY A 113 -0.71 9.38 11.00
CA GLY A 113 -1.83 9.18 11.91
C GLY A 113 -2.62 7.90 11.64
N VAL A 114 -3.79 7.80 12.29
CA VAL A 114 -4.67 6.62 12.24
C VAL A 114 -5.88 6.91 11.37
N HIS A 115 -6.15 6.00 10.44
CA HIS A 115 -7.25 6.03 9.48
C HIS A 115 -8.02 4.71 9.54
N TYR A 116 -9.32 4.72 9.23
CA TYR A 116 -10.13 3.49 9.18
C TYR A 116 -10.72 3.29 7.79
N ILE A 117 -10.45 2.14 7.19
CA ILE A 117 -11.02 1.73 5.90
C ILE A 117 -11.91 0.50 6.10
N PHE A 118 -12.87 0.32 5.19
CA PHE A 118 -13.67 -0.90 5.12
C PHE A 118 -13.26 -1.71 3.89
N HIS A 119 -12.87 -2.96 4.10
CA HIS A 119 -12.42 -3.85 3.02
C HIS A 119 -12.87 -5.29 3.29
N GLN A 120 -13.46 -5.94 2.28
CA GLN A 120 -13.93 -7.34 2.36
C GLN A 120 -14.77 -7.67 3.61
N GLY A 121 -15.69 -6.77 3.98
CA GLY A 121 -16.57 -6.99 5.14
C GLY A 121 -15.92 -6.71 6.51
N ARG A 122 -14.65 -6.27 6.54
CA ARG A 122 -13.90 -6.01 7.78
C ARG A 122 -13.44 -4.55 7.84
N VAL A 123 -13.31 -4.03 9.05
CA VAL A 123 -12.68 -2.74 9.31
C VAL A 123 -11.16 -2.96 9.41
N LEU A 124 -10.39 -2.20 8.65
CA LEU A 124 -8.94 -2.14 8.77
C LEU A 124 -8.56 -0.78 9.35
N ARG A 125 -7.84 -0.82 10.45
CA ARG A 125 -7.16 0.34 11.04
C ARG A 125 -5.80 0.48 10.35
N VAL A 126 -5.58 1.61 9.72
CA VAL A 126 -4.37 1.97 8.99
C VAL A 126 -3.66 3.04 9.79
N GLU A 127 -2.44 2.77 10.22
CA GLU A 127 -1.64 3.71 11.01
C GLU A 127 -0.35 4.01 10.26
N ARG A 128 -0.17 5.26 9.82
CA ARG A 128 1.07 5.72 9.21
C ARG A 128 1.88 6.47 10.25
N THR A 129 3.04 5.94 10.61
CA THR A 129 3.96 6.58 11.55
C THR A 129 5.20 7.09 10.83
N ARG A 130 5.76 8.18 11.34
CA ARG A 130 7.01 8.77 10.86
C ARG A 130 7.92 8.95 12.06
N SER A 131 9.11 8.38 12.03
CA SER A 131 10.06 8.54 13.12
C SER A 131 10.55 10.00 13.15
N GLN A 132 10.54 10.61 14.34
CA GLN A 132 11.02 11.98 14.54
C GLN A 132 12.55 12.06 14.71
N GLN A 133 13.25 10.93 14.78
CA GLN A 133 14.69 10.90 14.95
C GLN A 133 15.40 11.14 13.62
N THR A 134 15.56 12.40 13.24
CA THR A 134 16.55 12.80 12.24
C THR A 134 17.93 12.77 12.88
N LEU A 135 18.73 11.75 12.56
CA LEU A 135 20.17 11.77 12.77
C LEU A 135 20.74 12.98 12.03
N GLN A 136 21.41 13.86 12.77
CA GLN A 136 22.18 14.97 12.22
C GLN A 136 23.24 14.43 11.26
N GLY A 137 23.22 14.86 9.99
CA GLY A 137 24.43 14.81 9.17
C GLY A 137 24.29 14.48 7.69
N ALA A 138 23.26 13.78 7.22
CA ALA A 138 23.13 13.50 5.80
C ALA A 138 21.67 13.31 5.39
N SER A 139 21.25 14.06 4.36
CA SER A 139 19.96 13.97 3.69
C SER A 139 19.49 12.52 3.55
N THR A 140 18.60 12.09 4.43
CA THR A 140 17.85 10.85 4.27
C THR A 140 16.43 11.16 4.70
N ALA A 141 15.49 10.81 3.82
CA ALA A 141 14.08 10.93 4.13
C ALA A 141 13.82 10.27 5.49
N PRO A 142 12.94 10.86 6.32
CA PRO A 142 12.52 10.26 7.59
C PRO A 142 12.06 8.82 7.38
N PHE A 143 12.36 7.92 8.31
CA PHE A 143 11.79 6.58 8.24
C PHE A 143 10.28 6.66 8.47
N GLU A 144 9.52 6.07 7.56
CA GLU A 144 8.07 5.97 7.67
C GLU A 144 7.66 4.49 7.68
N SER A 145 6.57 4.18 8.36
CA SER A 145 5.97 2.85 8.33
C SER A 145 4.46 2.94 8.31
N VAL A 146 3.83 1.99 7.63
CA VAL A 146 2.37 1.84 7.60
C VAL A 146 2.02 0.51 8.24
N THR A 147 1.22 0.58 9.31
CA THR A 147 0.73 -0.58 10.06
C THR A 147 -0.75 -0.76 9.76
N LEU A 148 -1.09 -1.89 9.14
CA LEU A 148 -2.46 -2.31 8.87
C LEU A 148 -2.91 -3.30 9.95
N THR A 149 -4.02 -3.01 10.61
CA THR A 149 -4.54 -3.80 11.71
C THR A 149 -5.99 -4.18 11.44
N THR A 150 -6.34 -5.45 11.54
CA THR A 150 -7.72 -5.92 11.36
C THR A 150 -8.10 -6.97 12.40
N LEU A 151 -9.39 -7.09 12.68
CA LEU A 151 -9.92 -8.14 13.56
C LEU A 151 -10.03 -9.45 12.79
N GLY A 152 -9.58 -10.55 13.40
CA GLY A 152 -9.60 -11.89 12.81
C GLY A 152 -8.26 -12.61 12.96
N ARG A 153 -8.18 -13.80 12.35
CA ARG A 153 -6.97 -14.65 12.31
C ARG A 153 -6.55 -15.05 10.90
N ASP A 154 -7.34 -14.65 9.91
CA ASP A 154 -7.14 -14.99 8.52
C ASP A 154 -6.23 -13.97 7.82
N THR A 155 -5.04 -14.41 7.44
CA THR A 155 -4.01 -13.58 6.78
C THR A 155 -4.29 -13.34 5.30
N ASN A 156 -5.22 -14.08 4.69
CA ASN A 156 -5.51 -13.96 3.26
C ASN A 156 -6.02 -12.56 2.87
N ILE A 157 -6.61 -11.83 3.83
CA ILE A 157 -7.01 -10.44 3.63
C ILE A 157 -5.83 -9.56 3.23
N PHE A 158 -4.66 -9.76 3.84
CA PHE A 158 -3.47 -8.97 3.54
C PHE A 158 -2.86 -9.37 2.20
N ASN A 159 -2.84 -10.67 1.87
CA ASN A 159 -2.38 -11.13 0.56
C ASN A 159 -3.25 -10.54 -0.57
N THR A 160 -4.57 -10.58 -0.40
CA THR A 160 -5.50 -10.02 -1.39
C THR A 160 -5.33 -8.51 -1.51
N LEU A 161 -5.16 -7.81 -0.39
CA LEU A 161 -4.91 -6.37 -0.37
C LEU A 161 -3.60 -6.01 -1.09
N LEU A 162 -2.52 -6.72 -0.80
CA LEU A 162 -1.22 -6.48 -1.43
C LEU A 162 -1.27 -6.77 -2.94
N GLU A 163 -2.00 -7.81 -3.35
CA GLU A 163 -2.19 -8.12 -4.77
C GLU A 163 -3.07 -7.10 -5.49
N GLU A 164 -4.12 -6.59 -4.85
CA GLU A 164 -4.91 -5.45 -5.36
C GLU A 164 -4.04 -4.18 -5.48
N ALA A 165 -3.16 -3.92 -4.51
CA ALA A 165 -2.27 -2.77 -4.54
C ALA A 165 -1.21 -2.90 -5.65
N ARG A 166 -0.62 -4.09 -5.79
CA ARG A 166 0.34 -4.42 -6.85
C ARG A 166 -0.30 -4.28 -8.22
N SER A 167 -1.46 -4.90 -8.45
CA SER A 167 -2.19 -4.80 -9.72
C SER A 167 -2.59 -3.36 -10.04
N ALA A 168 -3.02 -2.56 -9.06
CA ALA A 168 -3.33 -1.15 -9.27
C ALA A 168 -2.09 -0.31 -9.64
N ALA A 169 -0.93 -0.61 -9.04
CA ALA A 169 0.33 0.03 -9.39
C ALA A 169 0.79 -0.36 -10.81
N VAL A 170 0.73 -1.65 -11.13
CA VAL A 170 1.06 -2.16 -12.47
C VAL A 170 0.14 -1.54 -13.52
N MET A 171 -1.18 -1.48 -13.29
CA MET A 171 -2.12 -0.84 -14.23
C MET A 171 -1.85 0.66 -14.45
N LYS A 172 -1.26 1.35 -13.47
CA LYS A 172 -0.87 2.77 -13.60
C LYS A 172 0.37 2.93 -14.48
N ASP A 173 1.28 1.97 -14.40
CA ASP A 173 2.53 1.94 -15.18
C ASP A 173 2.34 1.26 -16.55
N GLU A 174 1.30 0.43 -16.70
CA GLU A 174 0.92 -0.22 -17.95
C GLU A 174 0.67 0.83 -19.03
N GLY A 175 1.49 0.75 -20.07
CA GLY A 175 1.42 1.67 -21.19
C GLY A 175 2.48 2.76 -21.18
N TRP A 176 3.46 2.75 -20.27
CA TRP A 176 4.65 3.60 -20.39
C TRP A 176 5.91 2.78 -20.68
N THR A 177 6.83 3.34 -21.46
CA THR A 177 8.13 2.76 -21.82
C THR A 177 9.21 3.74 -21.39
N VAL A 178 10.05 3.31 -20.44
CA VAL A 178 11.20 4.07 -19.96
C VAL A 178 12.40 3.77 -20.85
N ILE A 179 13.03 4.81 -21.40
CA ILE A 179 14.24 4.68 -22.21
C ILE A 179 15.44 4.92 -21.30
N TYR A 180 16.42 4.02 -21.32
CA TYR A 180 17.70 4.22 -20.67
C TYR A 180 18.76 4.53 -21.73
N LYS A 181 19.68 5.44 -21.41
CA LYS A 181 20.83 5.77 -22.23
C LYS A 181 22.09 5.62 -21.38
N ALA A 182 23.16 5.10 -21.99
CA ALA A 182 24.47 5.08 -21.36
C ALA A 182 24.99 6.52 -21.21
N PHE A 183 25.30 6.89 -19.96
CA PHE A 183 25.97 8.13 -19.60
C PHE A 183 27.30 7.78 -18.93
N GLY A 184 28.39 7.76 -19.72
CA GLY A 184 29.68 7.28 -19.24
C GLY A 184 29.63 5.78 -18.93
N SER A 185 29.85 5.42 -17.66
CA SER A 185 29.86 4.04 -17.17
C SER A 185 28.52 3.55 -16.59
N GLU A 186 27.49 4.40 -16.54
CA GLU A 186 26.20 4.06 -15.95
C GLU A 186 25.02 4.25 -16.91
N TRP A 187 23.97 3.46 -16.70
CA TRP A 187 22.70 3.60 -17.41
C TRP A 187 21.81 4.57 -16.65
N ARG A 188 21.50 5.72 -17.25
CA ARG A 188 20.55 6.68 -16.68
C ARG A 188 19.30 6.74 -17.54
N GLN A 189 18.17 7.01 -16.91
CA GLN A 189 16.92 7.25 -17.64
C GLN A 189 17.10 8.46 -18.58
N PHE A 190 16.69 8.30 -19.84
CA PHE A 190 16.76 9.31 -20.88
C PHE A 190 15.34 9.80 -21.23
N GLY A 191 15.06 11.04 -20.84
CA GLY A 191 13.78 11.69 -21.08
C GLY A 191 12.62 11.07 -20.30
N TYR A 192 11.41 11.48 -20.67
CA TYR A 192 10.17 11.03 -20.02
C TYR A 192 9.79 9.62 -20.47
N PRO A 193 9.17 8.82 -19.58
CA PRO A 193 8.48 7.61 -19.99
C PRO A 193 7.52 7.94 -21.13
N ARG A 194 7.64 7.23 -22.24
CA ARG A 194 6.82 7.44 -23.44
C ARG A 194 5.63 6.48 -23.40
N PRO A 195 4.44 6.86 -23.89
CA PRO A 195 3.36 5.90 -24.02
C PRO A 195 3.78 4.76 -24.95
N ARG A 196 3.41 3.53 -24.61
CA ARG A 196 3.74 2.32 -25.38
C ARG A 196 3.13 2.47 -26.76
N ARG A 197 3.99 2.39 -27.78
CA ARG A 197 3.53 2.42 -29.17
C ARG A 197 2.78 1.12 -29.48
N PRO A 198 1.53 1.17 -29.98
CA PRO A 198 0.82 -0.04 -30.35
C PRO A 198 1.55 -0.74 -31.51
N LEU A 199 1.70 -2.06 -31.43
CA LEU A 199 2.43 -2.86 -32.43
C LEU A 199 1.82 -2.72 -33.83
N HIS A 200 0.50 -2.64 -33.94
CA HIS A 200 -0.20 -2.47 -35.21
C HIS A 200 0.09 -1.13 -35.90
N SER A 201 0.66 -0.13 -35.20
CA SER A 201 1.09 1.13 -35.82
C SER A 201 2.43 1.03 -36.54
N VAL A 202 3.12 -0.10 -36.42
CA VAL A 202 4.36 -0.39 -37.14
C VAL A 202 4.00 -1.27 -38.33
N VAL A 203 4.19 -0.73 -39.53
CA VAL A 203 3.91 -1.45 -40.78
C VAL A 203 5.14 -2.27 -41.14
N LEU A 204 5.00 -3.59 -41.13
CA LEU A 204 6.01 -4.58 -41.50
C LEU A 204 5.45 -5.50 -42.60
N ASP A 205 6.32 -6.31 -43.22
CA ASP A 205 5.89 -7.34 -44.15
C ASP A 205 4.94 -8.35 -43.49
N LYS A 206 4.03 -8.91 -44.28
CA LYS A 206 2.99 -9.84 -43.80
C LYS A 206 3.61 -11.03 -43.07
N GLY A 207 3.15 -11.30 -41.84
CA GLY A 207 3.60 -12.44 -41.04
C GLY A 207 4.88 -12.20 -40.24
N LEU A 208 5.64 -11.13 -40.52
CA LEU A 208 6.92 -10.85 -39.85
C LEU A 208 6.72 -10.43 -38.39
N ALA A 209 5.73 -9.56 -38.14
CA ALA A 209 5.41 -9.11 -36.79
C ALA A 209 4.96 -10.28 -35.90
N GLU A 210 4.14 -11.17 -36.45
CA GLU A 210 3.63 -12.36 -35.77
C GLU A 210 4.77 -13.34 -35.47
N ALA A 211 5.63 -13.62 -36.45
CA ALA A 211 6.76 -14.54 -36.32
C ALA A 211 7.74 -14.08 -35.21
N ILE A 212 8.15 -12.81 -35.22
CA ILE A 212 9.03 -12.25 -34.19
C ILE A 212 8.32 -12.28 -32.82
N SER A 213 7.03 -11.94 -32.77
CA SER A 213 6.29 -11.95 -31.50
C SER A 213 6.16 -13.37 -30.92
N PHE A 214 6.06 -14.39 -31.76
CA PHE A 214 5.99 -15.78 -31.35
C PHE A 214 7.34 -16.26 -30.82
N ASP A 215 8.42 -16.01 -31.56
CA ASP A 215 9.79 -16.39 -31.17
C ASP A 215 10.20 -15.76 -29.81
N ILE A 216 9.91 -14.46 -29.61
CA ILE A 216 10.16 -13.80 -28.32
C ILE A 216 9.35 -14.45 -27.19
N LYS A 217 8.07 -14.78 -27.42
CA LYS A 217 7.22 -15.42 -26.40
C LYS A 217 7.71 -16.82 -26.06
N GLU A 218 8.13 -17.58 -27.06
CA GLU A 218 8.74 -18.89 -26.90
C GLU A 218 10.02 -18.79 -26.06
N PHE A 219 10.94 -17.89 -26.43
CA PHE A 219 12.17 -17.66 -25.67
C PHE A 219 11.91 -17.30 -24.20
N ILE A 220 10.97 -16.39 -23.93
CA ILE A 220 10.59 -16.01 -22.55
C ILE A 220 9.99 -17.21 -21.79
N GLY A 221 9.19 -18.05 -22.47
CA GLY A 221 8.61 -19.27 -21.89
C GLY A 221 9.69 -20.30 -21.52
N ILE A 222 10.62 -20.55 -22.43
CA ILE A 222 11.74 -21.49 -22.25
C ILE A 222 12.68 -21.01 -21.13
N MET A 223 12.90 -19.71 -20.99
CA MET A 223 13.78 -19.14 -19.95
C MET A 223 13.39 -19.57 -18.52
N ARG A 224 12.10 -19.80 -18.24
CA ARG A 224 11.65 -20.31 -16.93
C ARG A 224 12.16 -21.71 -16.62
N VAL A 225 12.34 -22.55 -17.65
CA VAL A 225 12.87 -23.92 -17.53
C VAL A 225 14.39 -23.89 -17.53
N LEU A 226 14.96 -23.05 -18.38
CA LEU A 226 16.40 -22.95 -18.60
C LEU A 226 17.17 -22.37 -17.40
N ILE A 227 16.57 -21.54 -16.54
CA ILE A 227 17.21 -21.04 -15.30
C ILE A 227 17.76 -22.17 -14.40
N PHE A 228 17.27 -23.41 -14.54
CA PHE A 228 17.76 -24.59 -13.81
C PHE A 228 18.96 -25.29 -14.48
N THR A 229 19.38 -24.82 -15.65
CA THR A 229 20.52 -25.33 -16.43
C THR A 229 21.61 -24.26 -16.51
N ILE A 230 22.89 -24.68 -16.48
CA ILE A 230 24.08 -23.81 -16.31
C ILE A 230 24.41 -22.97 -17.58
N PHE A 231 23.55 -22.95 -18.60
CA PHE A 231 23.81 -22.21 -19.84
C PHE A 231 23.53 -20.71 -19.69
N SER A 232 24.30 -19.88 -20.39
CA SER A 232 24.01 -18.44 -20.52
C SER A 232 22.92 -18.22 -21.56
N TYR A 233 21.95 -17.34 -21.27
CA TYR A 233 20.76 -17.13 -22.12
C TYR A 233 20.79 -15.73 -22.74
N MET A 234 20.94 -15.67 -24.06
CA MET A 234 20.86 -14.42 -24.83
C MET A 234 20.25 -14.70 -26.20
N LEU A 235 19.14 -14.03 -26.53
CA LEU A 235 18.54 -14.01 -27.86
C LEU A 235 18.93 -12.70 -28.55
N CYS A 236 19.42 -12.79 -29.80
CA CYS A 236 19.86 -11.63 -30.57
C CYS A 236 19.12 -11.58 -31.91
N TYR A 237 18.67 -10.40 -32.30
CA TYR A 237 18.08 -10.15 -33.61
C TYR A 237 19.01 -9.22 -34.40
N GLY A 238 19.35 -9.61 -35.63
CA GLY A 238 20.10 -8.77 -36.56
C GLY A 238 19.15 -7.83 -37.32
N VAL A 239 19.45 -6.53 -37.31
CA VAL A 239 18.73 -5.55 -38.16
C VAL A 239 19.53 -5.33 -39.44
N LEU A 240 19.05 -5.85 -40.57
CA LEU A 240 19.55 -5.44 -41.89
C LEU A 240 18.90 -4.11 -42.27
N SER A 241 19.68 -3.03 -42.23
CA SER A 241 19.22 -1.71 -42.68
C SER A 241 19.28 -1.66 -44.21
N TYR A 242 18.13 -1.80 -44.88
CA TYR A 242 18.02 -1.53 -46.30
C TYR A 242 17.83 -0.03 -46.53
N LYS A 243 18.82 0.61 -47.16
CA LYS A 243 18.73 1.99 -47.62
C LYS A 243 17.70 2.04 -48.75
N ILE A 244 16.50 2.54 -48.48
CA ILE A 244 15.50 2.80 -49.51
C ILE A 244 16.07 3.90 -50.42
N ASN A 245 16.64 3.51 -51.56
CA ASN A 245 16.91 4.42 -52.67
C ASN A 245 15.54 4.85 -53.22
N ARG A 246 15.05 6.03 -52.84
CA ARG A 246 13.96 6.65 -53.60
C ARG A 246 14.56 7.18 -54.92
N PRO A 247 14.11 6.72 -56.09
CA PRO A 247 14.46 7.40 -57.34
C PRO A 247 13.86 8.81 -57.35
N ALA A 248 14.66 9.79 -57.76
CA ALA A 248 14.32 11.21 -57.82
C ALA A 248 13.47 11.56 -59.06
N SER A 249 12.39 10.82 -59.29
CA SER A 249 11.43 11.14 -60.34
C SER A 249 10.03 11.03 -59.74
N ASP A 250 9.58 12.14 -59.16
CA ASP A 250 8.19 12.58 -59.03
C ASP A 250 8.22 13.87 -58.18
N LEU A 251 8.56 14.96 -58.88
CA LEU A 251 8.23 16.34 -58.52
C LEU A 251 6.90 16.68 -59.19
#